data_AF-A0AAE1RNJ6-F1
#
_entry.id   AF-A0AAE1RNJ6-F1
#
_cell.length_a   1.000
_cell.length_b   1.000
_cell.length_c   1.000
_cell.angle_alpha   90.00
_cell.angle_beta   90.00
_cell.angle_gamma   90.00
#
_symmetry.space_group_name_H-M   'P 1'
#
loop_
_entity.id
_entity.type
_entity.pdbx_description
1 polymer ?
#
loop_
_entity_poly.entity_id
_entity_poly.type
_entity_poly.pdbx_seq_one_letter_code
_entity_poly.pdbx_strand_id
1 'polypeptide(L)'
;MGELQVEKHVKYILAVEKRKDDFESVVMEHLRLNGAYWGLTTLDILGKLNAVDQDEVISWIMQCQHEDGGFGGNIGHDPHMLYTLSAIQVLALFDKLHVLDVDKVSSYIAGLQNEDGSFSGDMWGEVDTRFSYIAICSLALLRRLDTIDVGKAVKYIVSCKNVDGGFGCTPGAESHAGQIFCCVGALAITGSLHHVDKDLLGWWLCERQVKSGGLNGRPEKLPDVCYSWWVLSSLIMIDRVHWIDKEKLAKFILDCQDKEKGGISDRPDDAVDVFHTYFGVAGLSLLEYSGLKPIDPAYALPVSVINKVILGK
;
A
#
# COMPACT_ATOMS: atom_id res chain seq x y z
N MET A 1 -9.17 -22.86 12.80
CA MET A 1 -8.94 -21.61 12.04
C MET A 1 -9.67 -21.76 10.71
N GLY A 2 -10.34 -20.72 10.20
CA GLY A 2 -11.01 -20.80 8.90
C GLY A 2 -10.00 -21.00 7.76
N GLU A 3 -10.48 -21.49 6.62
CA GLU A 3 -9.67 -21.63 5.40
C GLU A 3 -9.87 -20.41 4.49
N LEU A 4 -8.78 -19.85 3.98
CA LEU A 4 -8.82 -18.78 2.98
C LEU A 4 -9.43 -19.30 1.67
N GLN A 5 -10.44 -18.62 1.15
CA GLN A 5 -11.16 -19.04 -0.06
C GLN A 5 -10.45 -18.61 -1.36
N VAL A 6 -9.20 -19.08 -1.55
CA VAL A 6 -8.29 -18.64 -2.63
C VAL A 6 -8.96 -18.56 -4.00
N GLU A 7 -9.57 -19.66 -4.47
CA GLU A 7 -10.17 -19.71 -5.81
C GLU A 7 -11.37 -18.74 -5.96
N LYS A 8 -12.08 -18.44 -4.87
CA LYS A 8 -13.17 -17.46 -4.87
C LYS A 8 -12.63 -16.04 -4.95
N HIS A 9 -11.57 -15.72 -4.22
CA HIS A 9 -10.90 -14.42 -4.32
C HIS A 9 -10.34 -14.16 -5.72
N VAL A 10 -9.72 -15.16 -6.34
CA VAL A 10 -9.23 -15.07 -7.72
C VAL A 10 -10.39 -14.77 -8.68
N LYS A 11 -11.49 -15.53 -8.58
CA LYS A 11 -12.68 -15.31 -9.41
C LYS A 11 -13.28 -13.91 -9.18
N TYR A 12 -13.33 -13.45 -7.94
CA TYR A 12 -13.82 -12.12 -7.58
C TYR A 12 -13.00 -11.02 -8.25
N ILE A 13 -11.66 -11.06 -8.14
CA ILE A 13 -10.76 -10.06 -8.72
C ILE A 13 -10.92 -10.00 -10.25
N LEU A 14 -10.89 -11.16 -10.92
CA LEU A 14 -11.07 -11.25 -12.38
C LEU A 14 -12.46 -10.80 -12.83
N ALA A 15 -13.47 -10.89 -11.97
CA ALA A 15 -14.83 -10.44 -12.27
C ALA A 15 -15.00 -8.92 -12.07
N VAL A 16 -14.23 -8.29 -11.16
CA VAL A 16 -14.23 -6.83 -11.00
C VAL A 16 -13.61 -6.16 -12.22
N GLU A 17 -12.50 -6.69 -12.74
CA GLU A 17 -11.85 -6.19 -13.95
C GLU A 17 -12.80 -6.12 -15.17
N LYS A 18 -13.69 -7.11 -15.31
CA LYS A 18 -14.61 -7.24 -16.44
C LYS A 18 -15.85 -6.35 -16.32
N ARG A 19 -16.17 -5.83 -15.14
CA ARG A 19 -17.32 -4.97 -14.90
C ARG A 19 -16.92 -3.52 -15.10
N LYS A 20 -17.01 -3.05 -16.35
CA LYS A 20 -16.61 -1.68 -16.74
C LYS A 20 -17.79 -0.71 -16.92
N ASP A 21 -19.02 -1.24 -17.03
CA ASP A 21 -20.18 -0.47 -17.50
C ASP A 21 -21.30 -0.31 -16.45
N ASP A 22 -21.14 -0.87 -15.25
CA ASP A 22 -22.13 -0.66 -14.18
C ASP A 22 -21.87 0.67 -13.43
N PHE A 23 -22.90 1.12 -12.71
CA PHE A 23 -22.85 2.41 -11.99
C PHE A 23 -21.67 2.48 -11.02
N GLU A 24 -21.41 1.40 -10.28
CA GLU A 24 -20.30 1.30 -9.32
C GLU A 24 -18.95 1.44 -10.02
N SER A 25 -18.76 0.81 -11.17
CA SER A 25 -17.53 0.90 -11.96
C SER A 25 -17.28 2.30 -12.51
N VAL A 26 -18.34 3.02 -12.90
CA VAL A 26 -18.23 4.41 -13.39
C VAL A 26 -17.86 5.36 -12.25
N VAL A 27 -18.51 5.27 -11.09
CA VAL A 27 -18.16 6.16 -9.96
C VAL A 27 -16.78 5.88 -9.38
N MET A 28 -16.27 4.65 -9.53
CA MET A 28 -14.92 4.25 -9.10
C MET A 28 -13.86 4.39 -10.19
N GLU A 29 -14.20 4.97 -11.35
CA GLU A 29 -13.29 5.07 -12.49
C GLU A 29 -11.96 5.76 -12.13
N HIS A 30 -12.05 6.82 -11.32
CA HIS A 30 -10.91 7.60 -10.83
C HIS A 30 -9.93 6.80 -9.96
N LEU A 31 -10.27 5.60 -9.48
CA LEU A 31 -9.40 4.75 -8.66
C LEU A 31 -8.94 3.47 -9.37
N ARG A 32 -9.27 3.29 -10.66
CA ARG A 32 -9.05 2.02 -11.38
C ARG A 32 -7.60 1.54 -11.33
N LEU A 33 -6.62 2.44 -11.48
CA LEU A 33 -5.21 2.06 -11.42
C LEU A 33 -4.77 1.55 -10.04
N ASN A 34 -5.29 2.16 -8.97
CA ASN A 34 -5.07 1.63 -7.62
C ASN A 34 -5.77 0.28 -7.43
N GLY A 35 -6.99 0.15 -7.94
CA GLY A 35 -7.73 -1.12 -7.97
C GLY A 35 -6.99 -2.23 -8.70
N ALA A 36 -6.37 -1.91 -9.84
CA ALA A 36 -5.53 -2.84 -10.59
C ALA A 36 -4.32 -3.28 -9.77
N TYR A 37 -3.59 -2.35 -9.14
CA TYR A 37 -2.50 -2.67 -8.23
C TYR A 37 -2.95 -3.62 -7.10
N TRP A 38 -4.04 -3.30 -6.40
CA TRP A 38 -4.56 -4.14 -5.30
C TRP A 38 -4.95 -5.54 -5.79
N GLY A 39 -5.70 -5.63 -6.89
CA GLY A 39 -6.13 -6.91 -7.46
C GLY A 39 -4.96 -7.77 -7.96
N LEU A 40 -4.04 -7.18 -8.74
CA LEU A 40 -2.90 -7.88 -9.32
C LEU A 40 -1.90 -8.32 -8.26
N THR A 41 -1.61 -7.48 -7.27
CA THR A 41 -0.75 -7.87 -6.14
C THR A 41 -1.38 -9.01 -5.35
N THR A 42 -2.70 -8.98 -5.14
CA THR A 42 -3.42 -10.10 -4.51
C THR A 42 -3.26 -11.38 -5.32
N LEU A 43 -3.44 -11.33 -6.65
CA LEU A 43 -3.23 -12.49 -7.52
C LEU A 43 -1.80 -13.00 -7.44
N ASP A 44 -0.79 -12.14 -7.35
CA ASP A 44 0.59 -12.59 -7.19
C ASP A 44 0.81 -13.31 -5.85
N ILE A 45 0.33 -12.73 -4.74
CA ILE A 45 0.43 -13.34 -3.40
C ILE A 45 -0.22 -14.73 -3.37
N LEU A 46 -1.33 -14.89 -4.09
CA LEU A 46 -2.04 -16.17 -4.25
C LEU A 46 -1.41 -17.13 -5.27
N GLY A 47 -0.36 -16.71 -5.99
CA GLY A 47 0.31 -17.51 -7.02
C GLY A 47 -0.48 -17.65 -8.33
N LYS A 48 -1.34 -16.67 -8.65
CA LYS A 48 -2.30 -16.67 -9.76
C LYS A 48 -2.19 -15.44 -10.66
N LEU A 49 -1.08 -14.70 -10.62
CA LEU A 49 -0.86 -13.52 -11.48
C LEU A 49 -0.96 -13.86 -12.97
N ASN A 50 -0.63 -15.08 -13.37
CA ASN A 50 -0.75 -15.57 -14.75
C ASN A 50 -2.21 -15.74 -15.24
N ALA A 51 -3.21 -15.46 -14.40
CA ALA A 51 -4.61 -15.50 -14.80
C ALA A 51 -5.08 -14.25 -15.56
N VAL A 52 -4.26 -13.20 -15.61
CA VAL A 52 -4.52 -11.97 -16.37
C VAL A 52 -3.62 -11.88 -17.60
N ASP A 53 -4.07 -11.12 -18.61
CA ASP A 53 -3.25 -10.77 -19.76
C ASP A 53 -2.32 -9.61 -19.40
N GLN A 54 -1.03 -9.92 -19.25
CA GLN A 54 -0.01 -8.95 -18.89
C GLN A 54 0.12 -7.82 -19.93
N ASP A 55 0.01 -8.13 -21.22
CA ASP A 55 0.21 -7.15 -22.28
C ASP A 55 -0.98 -6.17 -22.35
N GLU A 56 -2.20 -6.67 -22.13
CA GLU A 56 -3.40 -5.81 -22.02
C GLU A 56 -3.27 -4.84 -20.84
N VAL A 57 -2.88 -5.34 -19.66
CA VAL A 57 -2.71 -4.51 -18.45
C VAL A 57 -1.64 -3.44 -18.67
N ILE A 58 -0.47 -3.80 -19.18
CA ILE A 58 0.62 -2.85 -19.42
C ILE A 58 0.19 -1.80 -20.44
N SER A 59 -0.44 -2.22 -21.55
CA SER A 59 -0.92 -1.31 -22.57
C SER A 59 -1.94 -0.31 -22.02
N TRP A 60 -2.81 -0.72 -21.09
CA TRP A 60 -3.75 0.19 -20.44
C TRP A 60 -3.06 1.15 -19.48
N ILE A 61 -2.14 0.65 -18.63
CA ILE A 61 -1.39 1.50 -17.68
C ILE A 61 -0.63 2.60 -18.41
N MET A 62 0.03 2.28 -19.52
CA MET A 62 0.78 3.27 -20.30
C MET A 62 -0.12 4.33 -20.96
N GLN A 63 -1.40 4.03 -21.22
CA GLN A 63 -2.38 5.03 -21.67
C GLN A 63 -2.85 5.98 -20.55
N CYS A 64 -2.63 5.63 -19.28
CA CYS A 64 -2.89 6.50 -18.14
C CYS A 64 -1.74 7.49 -17.87
N GLN A 65 -0.60 7.38 -18.56
CA GLN A 65 0.55 8.26 -18.36
C GLN A 65 0.36 9.62 -19.07
N HIS A 66 0.74 10.69 -18.38
CA HIS A 66 0.69 12.06 -18.88
C HIS A 66 2.03 12.56 -19.43
N GLU A 67 1.97 13.70 -20.12
CA GLU A 67 3.13 14.35 -20.70
C GLU A 67 4.14 14.87 -19.67
N ASP A 68 3.73 15.10 -18.43
CA ASP A 68 4.60 15.52 -17.32
C ASP A 68 5.33 14.35 -16.65
N GLY A 69 4.89 13.10 -16.90
CA GLY A 69 5.45 11.88 -16.34
C GLY A 69 4.58 11.20 -15.30
N GLY A 70 3.57 11.89 -14.75
CA GLY A 70 2.62 11.34 -13.79
C GLY A 70 1.62 10.39 -14.46
N PHE A 71 0.96 9.57 -13.64
CA PHE A 71 -0.13 8.70 -14.09
C PHE A 71 -1.46 9.16 -13.48
N GLY A 72 -2.53 9.06 -14.27
CA GLY A 72 -3.91 9.24 -13.80
C GLY A 72 -4.53 7.94 -13.30
N GLY A 73 -5.64 8.06 -12.57
CA GLY A 73 -6.35 6.90 -12.02
C GLY A 73 -7.06 6.04 -13.05
N ASN A 74 -7.34 6.62 -14.22
CA ASN A 74 -7.72 5.95 -15.47
C ASN A 74 -7.38 6.87 -16.66
N ILE A 75 -7.57 6.38 -17.89
CA ILE A 75 -7.42 7.16 -19.12
C ILE A 75 -8.28 8.44 -19.04
N GLY A 76 -7.66 9.59 -19.27
CA GLY A 76 -8.32 10.90 -19.25
C GLY A 76 -8.51 11.53 -17.86
N HIS A 77 -8.01 10.90 -16.79
CA HIS A 77 -8.00 11.49 -15.45
C HIS A 77 -6.68 12.21 -15.16
N ASP A 78 -6.72 13.23 -14.29
CA ASP A 78 -5.56 14.02 -13.90
C ASP A 78 -4.45 13.16 -13.26
N PRO A 79 -3.18 13.47 -13.54
CA PRO A 79 -2.05 12.75 -12.96
C PRO A 79 -1.95 13.04 -11.46
N HIS A 80 -1.60 12.02 -10.68
CA HIS A 80 -1.41 12.15 -9.24
C HIS A 80 -0.40 11.12 -8.71
N MET A 81 0.28 11.45 -7.63
CA MET A 81 1.28 10.60 -6.96
C MET A 81 0.75 9.20 -6.61
N LEU A 82 -0.49 9.12 -6.12
CA LEU A 82 -1.16 7.85 -5.77
C LEU A 82 -1.16 6.85 -6.94
N TYR A 83 -1.56 7.30 -8.11
CA TYR A 83 -1.68 6.50 -9.31
C TYR A 83 -0.32 6.21 -9.94
N THR A 84 0.60 7.17 -9.85
CA THR A 84 1.99 7.03 -10.31
C THR A 84 2.71 5.89 -9.60
N LEU A 85 2.57 5.78 -8.27
CA LEU A 85 3.12 4.63 -7.54
C LEU A 85 2.45 3.32 -7.95
N SER A 86 1.11 3.28 -8.06
CA SER A 86 0.41 2.08 -8.49
C SER A 86 0.86 1.60 -9.89
N ALA A 87 1.08 2.51 -10.84
CA ALA A 87 1.67 2.16 -12.14
C ALA A 87 3.06 1.52 -11.98
N ILE A 88 3.95 2.16 -11.22
CA ILE A 88 5.31 1.65 -10.96
C ILE A 88 5.25 0.26 -10.31
N GLN A 89 4.38 0.07 -9.31
CA GLN A 89 4.21 -1.20 -8.61
C GLN A 89 3.67 -2.31 -9.51
N VAL A 90 2.69 -2.02 -10.37
CA VAL A 90 2.19 -3.02 -11.33
C VAL A 90 3.25 -3.37 -12.38
N LEU A 91 3.98 -2.37 -12.89
CA LEU A 91 5.08 -2.64 -13.81
C LEU A 91 6.22 -3.42 -13.14
N ALA A 92 6.48 -3.18 -11.86
CA ALA A 92 7.42 -3.98 -11.07
C ALA A 92 6.95 -5.43 -10.90
N LEU A 93 5.67 -5.67 -10.58
CA LEU A 93 5.07 -7.00 -10.48
C LEU A 93 5.30 -7.84 -11.74
N PHE A 94 5.17 -7.20 -12.91
CA PHE A 94 5.32 -7.85 -14.21
C PHE A 94 6.76 -7.86 -14.75
N ASP A 95 7.73 -7.32 -14.02
CA ASP A 95 9.11 -7.12 -14.48
C ASP A 95 9.23 -6.27 -15.77
N LYS A 96 8.47 -5.18 -15.79
CA LYS A 96 8.30 -4.30 -16.96
C LYS A 96 8.61 -2.84 -16.67
N LEU A 97 9.35 -2.54 -15.60
CA LEU A 97 9.80 -1.17 -15.32
C LEU A 97 10.59 -0.53 -16.49
N HIS A 98 11.24 -1.33 -17.34
CA HIS A 98 11.99 -0.85 -18.51
C HIS A 98 11.14 -0.19 -19.59
N VAL A 99 9.80 -0.33 -19.55
CA VAL A 99 8.90 0.36 -20.49
C VAL A 99 8.67 1.84 -20.10
N LEU A 100 9.03 2.23 -18.88
CA LEU A 100 8.95 3.61 -18.42
C LEU A 100 10.12 4.43 -18.94
N ASP A 101 9.83 5.68 -19.29
CA ASP A 101 10.82 6.74 -19.23
C ASP A 101 11.08 7.08 -17.75
N VAL A 102 12.09 6.42 -17.17
CA VAL A 102 12.42 6.55 -15.75
C VAL A 102 12.83 7.98 -15.39
N ASP A 103 13.52 8.69 -16.27
CA ASP A 103 13.91 10.09 -16.04
C ASP A 103 12.68 10.97 -15.90
N LYS A 104 11.74 10.83 -16.84
CA LYS A 104 10.51 11.61 -16.85
C LYS A 104 9.66 11.37 -15.61
N VAL A 105 9.44 10.11 -15.24
CA VAL A 105 8.66 9.77 -14.03
C VAL A 105 9.36 10.28 -12.77
N SER A 106 10.70 10.16 -12.70
CA SER A 106 11.46 10.66 -11.55
C SER A 106 11.43 12.19 -11.45
N SER A 107 11.49 12.90 -12.57
CA SER A 107 11.36 14.36 -12.62
C SER A 107 9.98 14.84 -12.17
N TYR A 108 8.90 14.15 -12.56
CA TYR A 108 7.55 14.43 -12.06
C TYR A 108 7.50 14.35 -10.53
N ILE A 109 7.96 13.23 -9.97
CA ILE A 109 7.95 12.99 -8.51
C ILE A 109 8.85 14.00 -7.78
N ALA A 110 10.05 14.24 -8.29
CA ALA A 110 11.00 15.17 -7.68
C ALA A 110 10.49 16.62 -7.71
N GLY A 111 9.78 17.02 -8.77
CA GLY A 111 9.16 18.33 -8.88
C GLY A 111 8.06 18.61 -7.85
N LEU A 112 7.54 17.58 -7.20
CA LEU A 112 6.53 17.68 -6.14
C LEU A 112 7.14 17.78 -4.73
N GLN A 113 8.47 17.80 -4.60
CA GLN A 113 9.12 18.05 -3.31
C GLN A 113 9.06 19.54 -2.95
N ASN A 114 8.48 19.85 -1.79
CA ASN A 114 8.39 21.21 -1.26
C ASN A 114 9.68 21.63 -0.52
N GLU A 115 9.84 22.95 -0.30
CA GLU A 115 11.04 23.52 0.32
C GLU A 115 11.34 22.97 1.74
N ASP A 116 10.29 22.63 2.49
CA ASP A 116 10.35 22.08 3.85
C ASP A 116 10.65 20.58 3.89
N GLY A 117 10.68 19.91 2.74
CA GLY A 117 10.91 18.49 2.58
C GLY A 117 9.64 17.65 2.43
N SER A 118 8.46 18.23 2.63
CA SER A 118 7.20 17.55 2.34
C SER A 118 7.03 17.29 0.84
N PHE A 119 6.05 16.47 0.49
CA PHE A 119 5.68 16.24 -0.90
C PHE A 119 4.22 16.59 -1.12
N SER A 120 3.94 17.16 -2.28
CA SER A 120 2.58 17.36 -2.76
C SER A 120 2.09 16.17 -3.57
N GLY A 121 0.77 15.92 -3.54
CA GLY A 121 0.15 14.83 -4.31
C GLY A 121 0.12 15.09 -5.82
N ASP A 122 -0.01 16.37 -6.17
CA ASP A 122 -0.07 16.91 -7.53
C ASP A 122 0.29 18.42 -7.51
N MET A 123 0.05 19.10 -8.62
CA MET A 123 0.30 20.54 -8.79
C MET A 123 -0.57 21.47 -7.92
N TRP A 124 -1.62 20.97 -7.26
CA TRP A 124 -2.52 21.76 -6.42
C TRP A 124 -2.06 21.86 -4.96
N GLY A 125 -1.01 21.13 -4.60
CA GLY A 125 -0.25 21.41 -3.38
C GLY A 125 -0.80 20.79 -2.09
N GLU A 126 -1.71 19.80 -2.14
CA GLU A 126 -2.09 19.03 -0.94
C GLU A 126 -0.83 18.39 -0.35
N VAL A 127 -0.60 18.56 0.96
CA VAL A 127 0.51 17.94 1.68
C VAL A 127 -0.01 16.92 2.68
N ASP A 128 0.55 15.71 2.61
CA ASP A 128 0.25 14.60 3.52
C ASP A 128 1.46 13.65 3.57
N THR A 129 1.74 13.02 4.72
CA THR A 129 2.85 12.05 4.82
C THR A 129 2.70 10.84 3.88
N ARG A 130 1.48 10.54 3.42
CA ARG A 130 1.22 9.60 2.31
C ARG A 130 2.08 9.94 1.09
N PHE A 131 2.16 11.21 0.70
CA PHE A 131 2.91 11.61 -0.49
C PHE A 131 4.42 11.51 -0.28
N SER A 132 4.89 11.69 0.96
CA SER A 132 6.31 11.46 1.30
C SER A 132 6.68 9.98 1.14
N TYR A 133 5.85 9.07 1.65
CA TYR A 133 6.02 7.63 1.43
C TYR A 133 5.97 7.27 -0.06
N ILE A 134 4.96 7.78 -0.77
CA ILE A 134 4.76 7.49 -2.20
C ILE A 134 5.96 7.94 -3.02
N ALA A 135 6.50 9.14 -2.77
CA ALA A 135 7.69 9.65 -3.45
C ALA A 135 8.91 8.77 -3.22
N ILE A 136 9.20 8.49 -1.95
CA ILE A 136 10.35 7.70 -1.54
C ILE A 136 10.24 6.27 -2.09
N CYS A 137 9.07 5.63 -1.98
CA CYS A 137 8.84 4.27 -2.47
C CYS A 137 8.98 4.19 -4.00
N SER A 138 8.36 5.12 -4.73
CA SER A 138 8.46 5.20 -6.19
C SER A 138 9.91 5.38 -6.65
N LEU A 139 10.61 6.37 -6.10
CA LEU A 139 12.00 6.65 -6.47
C LEU A 139 12.96 5.54 -6.03
N ALA A 140 12.69 4.85 -4.91
CA ALA A 140 13.48 3.68 -4.51
C ALA A 140 13.31 2.52 -5.51
N LEU A 141 12.07 2.20 -5.91
CA LEU A 141 11.80 1.18 -6.93
C LEU A 141 12.44 1.52 -8.29
N LEU A 142 12.49 2.81 -8.64
CA LEU A 142 13.15 3.30 -9.85
C LEU A 142 14.67 3.49 -9.72
N ARG A 143 15.24 3.31 -8.52
CA ARG A 143 16.66 3.57 -8.19
C ARG A 143 17.09 5.03 -8.45
N ARG A 144 16.21 5.97 -8.09
CA ARG A 144 16.34 7.41 -8.34
C ARG A 144 16.12 8.29 -7.11
N LEU A 145 16.42 7.78 -5.91
CA LEU A 145 16.37 8.58 -4.68
C LEU A 145 17.32 9.79 -4.71
N ASP A 146 18.34 9.78 -5.56
CA ASP A 146 19.28 10.87 -5.78
C ASP A 146 18.64 12.12 -6.42
N THR A 147 17.43 12.01 -6.99
CA THR A 147 16.73 13.14 -7.62
C THR A 147 16.01 14.04 -6.62
N ILE A 148 15.97 13.69 -5.34
CA ILE A 148 15.30 14.47 -4.27
C ILE A 148 16.25 14.75 -3.11
N ASP A 149 15.91 15.73 -2.28
CA ASP A 149 16.56 15.94 -0.99
C ASP A 149 15.98 14.96 0.05
N VAL A 150 16.57 13.76 0.12
CA VAL A 150 16.17 12.71 1.09
C VAL A 150 16.31 13.20 2.54
N GLY A 151 17.31 14.04 2.83
CA GLY A 151 17.54 14.56 4.17
C GLY A 151 16.40 15.45 4.66
N LYS A 152 15.92 16.35 3.80
CA LYS A 152 14.73 17.16 4.07
C LYS A 152 13.46 16.33 4.17
N ALA A 153 13.28 15.35 3.30
CA ALA A 153 12.11 14.44 3.35
C ALA A 153 12.03 13.70 4.70
N VAL A 154 13.15 13.12 5.15
CA VAL A 154 13.26 12.47 6.46
C VAL A 154 12.99 13.47 7.59
N LYS A 155 13.55 14.68 7.51
CA LYS A 155 13.31 15.73 8.52
C LYS A 155 11.83 16.11 8.63
N TYR A 156 11.13 16.26 7.51
CA TYR A 156 9.69 16.54 7.48
C TYR A 156 8.88 15.40 8.11
N ILE A 157 9.15 14.15 7.72
CA ILE A 157 8.50 12.96 8.30
C ILE A 157 8.69 12.92 9.83
N VAL A 158 9.91 13.15 10.31
CA VAL A 158 10.21 13.18 11.76
C VAL A 158 9.45 14.29 12.48
N SER A 159 9.20 15.43 11.82
CA SER A 159 8.40 16.52 12.40
C SER A 159 6.92 16.18 12.56
N CYS A 160 6.42 15.13 11.88
CA CYS A 160 5.06 14.62 12.02
C CYS A 160 4.89 13.64 13.20
N LYS A 161 5.96 13.32 13.93
CA LYS A 161 5.94 12.43 15.09
C LYS A 161 5.28 13.11 16.29
N ASN A 162 4.38 12.39 16.95
CA ASN A 162 3.68 12.82 18.15
C ASN A 162 4.30 12.27 19.43
N VAL A 163 3.87 12.83 20.57
CA VAL A 163 4.34 12.44 21.92
C VAL A 163 3.98 10.99 22.30
N ASP A 164 2.99 10.41 21.63
CA ASP A 164 2.56 9.03 21.81
C ASP A 164 3.37 8.03 20.96
N GLY A 165 4.41 8.52 20.26
CA GLY A 165 5.26 7.76 19.37
C GLY A 165 4.71 7.59 17.95
N GLY A 166 3.42 7.88 17.74
CA GLY A 166 2.74 7.81 16.45
C GLY A 166 3.07 8.97 15.51
N PHE A 167 2.44 8.98 14.34
CA PHE A 167 2.61 9.99 13.30
C PHE A 167 1.25 10.45 12.76
N GLY A 168 1.12 11.74 12.54
CA GLY A 168 -0.02 12.36 11.87
C GLY A 168 0.21 12.59 10.36
N CYS A 169 -0.83 13.04 9.65
CA CYS A 169 -0.73 13.38 8.22
C CYS A 169 0.13 14.62 7.93
N THR A 170 0.28 15.50 8.92
CA THR A 170 1.12 16.70 8.93
C THR A 170 1.58 16.96 10.38
N PRO A 171 2.55 17.86 10.62
CA PRO A 171 2.99 18.19 11.97
C PRO A 171 1.85 18.64 12.89
N GLY A 172 1.71 17.97 14.03
CA GLY A 172 0.66 18.24 15.03
C GLY A 172 -0.70 17.59 14.74
N ALA A 173 -0.87 16.87 13.63
CA ALA A 173 -2.09 16.10 13.37
C ALA A 173 -2.16 14.83 14.24
N GLU A 174 -3.37 14.33 14.47
CA GLU A 174 -3.63 13.12 15.27
C GLU A 174 -2.86 11.90 14.71
N SER A 175 -2.27 11.11 15.61
CA SER A 175 -1.65 9.83 15.25
C SER A 175 -2.67 8.88 14.60
N HIS A 176 -2.34 8.36 13.41
CA HIS A 176 -3.20 7.45 12.66
C HIS A 176 -2.39 6.29 12.08
N ALA A 177 -2.86 5.06 12.21
CA ALA A 177 -2.10 3.87 11.79
C ALA A 177 -1.68 3.89 10.30
N GLY A 178 -2.54 4.39 9.41
CA GLY A 178 -2.18 4.56 7.99
C GLY A 178 -1.07 5.59 7.76
N GLN A 179 -1.04 6.67 8.55
CA GLN A 179 0.01 7.70 8.47
C GLN A 179 1.31 7.21 9.09
N ILE A 180 1.21 6.44 10.18
CA ILE A 180 2.33 5.70 10.78
C ILE A 180 2.97 4.76 9.77
N PHE A 181 2.18 3.97 9.03
CA PHE A 181 2.72 3.12 7.97
C PHE A 181 3.51 3.94 6.95
N CYS A 182 2.95 5.05 6.46
CA CYS A 182 3.62 5.90 5.48
C CYS A 182 4.96 6.44 6.04
N CYS A 183 4.95 6.98 7.26
CA CYS A 183 6.15 7.52 7.90
C CYS A 183 7.21 6.43 8.17
N VAL A 184 6.82 5.32 8.79
CA VAL A 184 7.74 4.23 9.14
C VAL A 184 8.25 3.52 7.89
N GLY A 185 7.40 3.30 6.88
CA GLY A 185 7.77 2.75 5.59
C GLY A 185 8.78 3.61 4.86
N ALA A 186 8.55 4.93 4.81
CA ALA A 186 9.52 5.88 4.25
C ALA A 186 10.86 5.82 4.98
N LEU A 187 10.84 5.85 6.32
CA LEU A 187 12.05 5.75 7.15
C LEU A 187 12.75 4.39 7.01
N ALA A 188 12.02 3.30 6.76
CA ALA A 188 12.61 1.99 6.49
C ALA A 188 13.36 2.00 5.15
N ILE A 189 12.71 2.52 4.10
CA ILE A 189 13.28 2.61 2.75
C ILE A 189 14.55 3.48 2.73
N THR A 190 14.57 4.59 3.48
CA THR A 190 15.73 5.49 3.54
C THR A 190 16.79 5.07 4.57
N GLY A 191 16.62 3.95 5.28
CA GLY A 191 17.54 3.51 6.33
C GLY A 191 17.55 4.41 7.58
N SER A 192 16.48 5.15 7.81
CA SER A 192 16.33 6.19 8.84
C SER A 192 15.44 5.76 10.04
N LEU A 193 15.20 4.46 10.24
CA LEU A 193 14.40 3.94 11.35
C LEU A 193 14.93 4.28 12.76
N HIS A 194 16.18 4.73 12.89
CA HIS A 194 16.75 5.18 14.16
C HIS A 194 16.05 6.42 14.75
N HIS A 195 15.21 7.13 13.97
CA HIS A 195 14.35 8.20 14.49
C HIS A 195 13.09 7.71 15.20
N VAL A 196 12.73 6.43 15.02
CA VAL A 196 11.54 5.84 15.62
C VAL A 196 11.88 5.29 17.00
N ASP A 197 11.11 5.69 18.01
CA ASP A 197 11.13 5.01 19.30
C ASP A 197 10.28 3.75 19.14
N LYS A 198 10.96 2.60 18.99
CA LYS A 198 10.32 1.33 18.63
C LYS A 198 9.37 0.84 19.71
N ASP A 199 9.70 1.06 20.99
CA ASP A 199 8.87 0.57 22.09
C ASP A 199 7.66 1.46 22.32
N LEU A 200 7.85 2.78 22.29
CA LEU A 200 6.73 3.71 22.42
C LEU A 200 5.73 3.57 21.27
N LEU A 201 6.23 3.53 20.02
CA LEU A 201 5.37 3.30 18.87
C LEU A 201 4.75 1.89 18.89
N GLY A 202 5.53 0.88 19.27
CA GLY A 202 5.06 -0.49 19.40
C GLY A 202 3.89 -0.61 20.38
N TRP A 203 3.95 0.11 21.50
CA TRP A 203 2.88 0.15 22.49
C TRP A 203 1.62 0.79 21.91
N TRP A 204 1.76 1.92 21.23
CA TRP A 204 0.64 2.59 20.56
C TRP A 204 -0.05 1.68 19.52
N LEU A 205 0.74 0.96 18.74
CA LEU A 205 0.26 0.07 17.67
C LEU A 205 -0.38 -1.21 18.20
N CYS A 206 0.18 -1.86 19.24
CA CYS A 206 -0.40 -3.09 19.77
C CYS A 206 -1.76 -2.84 20.47
N GLU A 207 -1.92 -1.66 21.09
CA GLU A 207 -3.20 -1.18 21.66
C GLU A 207 -4.25 -0.83 20.59
N ARG A 208 -3.99 -1.09 19.30
CA ARG A 208 -5.01 -1.08 18.25
C ARG A 208 -5.76 -2.40 18.14
N GLN A 209 -5.24 -3.49 18.72
CA GLN A 209 -5.91 -4.79 18.63
C GLN A 209 -7.08 -4.85 19.61
N VAL A 210 -8.29 -4.94 19.06
CA VAL A 210 -9.51 -5.00 19.87
C VAL A 210 -9.89 -6.45 20.21
N LYS A 211 -10.88 -6.63 21.09
CA LYS A 211 -11.32 -7.96 21.57
C LYS A 211 -11.68 -8.95 20.46
N SER A 212 -12.16 -8.49 19.30
CA SER A 212 -12.48 -9.36 18.15
C SER A 212 -11.24 -9.88 17.42
N GLY A 213 -10.04 -9.37 17.72
CA GLY A 213 -8.80 -9.74 17.04
C GLY A 213 -8.36 -8.77 15.94
N GLY A 214 -9.30 -8.00 15.39
CA GLY A 214 -9.03 -6.97 14.40
C GLY A 214 -8.29 -5.77 14.97
N LEU A 215 -7.72 -4.96 14.08
CA LEU A 215 -6.96 -3.76 14.41
C LEU A 215 -7.74 -2.52 13.99
N ASN A 216 -7.65 -1.42 14.75
CA ASN A 216 -8.23 -0.13 14.38
C ASN A 216 -7.16 0.90 14.02
N GLY A 217 -7.57 1.99 13.35
CA GLY A 217 -6.65 3.04 12.91
C GLY A 217 -6.30 4.07 13.98
N ARG A 218 -7.16 4.20 14.98
CA ARG A 218 -7.11 5.19 16.06
C ARG A 218 -7.72 4.62 17.33
N PRO A 219 -7.29 5.11 18.52
CA PRO A 219 -7.95 4.79 19.78
C PRO A 219 -9.47 4.95 19.72
N GLU A 220 -10.20 4.08 20.41
CA GLU A 220 -11.68 4.14 20.52
C GLU A 220 -12.44 4.03 19.18
N LYS A 221 -11.82 3.48 18.12
CA LYS A 221 -12.48 3.17 16.84
C LYS A 221 -12.73 1.68 16.66
N LEU A 222 -13.65 1.37 15.74
CA LEU A 222 -13.93 0.00 15.33
C LEU A 222 -12.75 -0.62 14.56
N PRO A 223 -12.59 -1.95 14.61
CA PRO A 223 -11.62 -2.63 13.78
C PRO A 223 -12.01 -2.57 12.30
N ASP A 224 -10.99 -2.66 11.45
CA ASP A 224 -11.12 -2.69 10.00
C ASP A 224 -9.94 -3.50 9.42
N VAL A 225 -10.25 -4.40 8.48
CA VAL A 225 -9.29 -5.32 7.85
C VAL A 225 -8.09 -4.60 7.27
N CYS A 226 -8.21 -3.37 6.74
CA CYS A 226 -7.07 -2.69 6.14
C CYS A 226 -5.96 -2.40 7.16
N TYR A 227 -6.28 -2.25 8.45
CA TYR A 227 -5.27 -2.10 9.51
C TYR A 227 -4.50 -3.40 9.81
N SER A 228 -4.98 -4.55 9.31
CA SER A 228 -4.18 -5.79 9.25
C SER A 228 -2.96 -5.66 8.36
N TRP A 229 -2.92 -4.63 7.50
CA TRP A 229 -1.71 -4.20 6.83
C TRP A 229 -1.07 -3.01 7.55
N TRP A 230 -1.77 -1.88 7.72
CA TRP A 230 -1.16 -0.62 8.20
C TRP A 230 -0.48 -0.76 9.57
N VAL A 231 -1.13 -1.43 10.52
CA VAL A 231 -0.56 -1.64 11.86
C VAL A 231 0.46 -2.78 11.84
N LEU A 232 0.12 -3.90 11.19
CA LEU A 232 0.95 -5.10 11.19
C LEU A 232 2.32 -4.86 10.52
N SER A 233 2.32 -4.26 9.33
CA SER A 233 3.55 -3.91 8.60
C SER A 233 4.44 -2.96 9.41
N SER A 234 3.84 -1.95 10.06
CA SER A 234 4.54 -1.04 10.96
C SER A 234 5.18 -1.77 12.13
N LEU A 235 4.45 -2.67 12.79
CA LEU A 235 4.98 -3.53 13.87
C LEU A 235 6.11 -4.44 13.38
N ILE A 236 6.03 -4.97 12.16
CA ILE A 236 7.10 -5.79 11.58
C ILE A 236 8.36 -4.95 11.32
N MET A 237 8.22 -3.77 10.71
CA MET A 237 9.36 -2.88 10.41
C MET A 237 10.12 -2.44 11.68
N ILE A 238 9.43 -2.33 12.81
CA ILE A 238 10.04 -1.97 14.11
C ILE A 238 10.32 -3.18 15.01
N ASP A 239 10.14 -4.41 14.52
CA ASP A 239 10.39 -5.67 15.25
C ASP A 239 9.55 -5.83 16.54
N ARG A 240 8.26 -5.52 16.46
CA ARG A 240 7.28 -5.56 17.57
C ARG A 240 6.01 -6.36 17.25
N VAL A 241 6.01 -7.11 16.16
CA VAL A 241 4.86 -7.94 15.74
C VAL A 241 4.44 -8.98 16.79
N HIS A 242 5.34 -9.39 17.68
CA HIS A 242 5.05 -10.34 18.77
C HIS A 242 4.21 -9.74 19.92
N TRP A 243 3.87 -8.45 19.86
CA TRP A 243 3.04 -7.77 20.89
C TRP A 243 1.54 -7.88 20.64
N ILE A 244 1.13 -8.46 19.50
CA ILE A 244 -0.26 -8.72 19.17
C ILE A 244 -0.54 -10.23 19.08
N ASP A 245 -1.80 -10.60 19.23
CA ASP A 245 -2.32 -11.95 19.06
C ASP A 245 -2.51 -12.23 17.55
N LYS A 246 -1.52 -12.90 16.94
CA LYS A 246 -1.49 -13.17 15.49
C LYS A 246 -2.64 -14.08 15.06
N GLU A 247 -2.96 -15.08 15.85
CA GLU A 247 -3.99 -16.06 15.58
C GLU A 247 -5.39 -15.41 15.57
N LYS A 248 -5.66 -14.49 16.50
CA LYS A 248 -6.89 -13.71 16.49
C LYS A 248 -6.99 -12.77 15.30
N LEU A 249 -5.88 -12.13 14.89
CA LEU A 249 -5.88 -11.28 13.71
C LEU A 249 -6.15 -12.09 12.44
N ALA A 250 -5.47 -13.23 12.27
CA ALA A 250 -5.72 -14.13 11.14
C ALA A 250 -7.18 -14.59 11.12
N LYS A 251 -7.75 -14.95 12.29
CA LYS A 251 -9.16 -15.29 12.39
C LYS A 251 -10.08 -14.13 12.00
N PHE A 252 -9.81 -12.92 12.46
CA PHE A 252 -10.60 -11.73 12.10
C PHE A 252 -10.63 -11.52 10.59
N ILE A 253 -9.48 -11.54 9.92
CA ILE A 253 -9.40 -11.39 8.45
C ILE A 253 -10.22 -12.48 7.75
N LEU A 254 -10.09 -13.74 8.19
CA LEU A 254 -10.81 -14.88 7.61
C LEU A 254 -12.32 -14.85 7.88
N ASP A 255 -12.76 -14.16 8.93
CA ASP A 255 -14.19 -13.96 9.20
C ASP A 255 -14.79 -12.84 8.33
N CYS A 256 -13.97 -11.96 7.74
CA CYS A 256 -14.40 -10.88 6.82
C CYS A 256 -14.45 -11.30 5.34
N GLN A 257 -14.14 -12.57 5.02
CA GLN A 257 -14.16 -13.03 3.64
C GLN A 257 -15.56 -13.46 3.20
N ASP A 258 -15.97 -13.09 1.98
CA ASP A 258 -17.18 -13.64 1.37
C ASP A 258 -16.88 -15.08 0.91
N LYS A 259 -17.47 -16.04 1.63
CA LYS A 259 -17.27 -17.47 1.38
C LYS A 259 -18.07 -18.00 0.20
N GLU A 260 -18.94 -17.22 -0.43
CA GLU A 260 -19.72 -17.65 -1.58
C GLU A 260 -19.17 -17.04 -2.88
N LYS A 261 -18.96 -15.73 -2.89
CA LYS A 261 -18.57 -14.97 -4.08
C LYS A 261 -17.09 -14.58 -4.11
N GLY A 262 -16.40 -14.68 -2.97
CA GLY A 262 -15.04 -14.19 -2.83
C GLY A 262 -14.96 -12.68 -2.62
N GLY A 263 -13.78 -12.25 -2.21
CA GLY A 263 -13.51 -10.89 -1.73
C GLY A 263 -13.44 -10.84 -0.20
N ILE A 264 -12.86 -9.78 0.34
CA ILE A 264 -12.79 -9.50 1.78
C ILE A 264 -13.30 -8.08 2.01
N SER A 265 -14.12 -7.90 3.04
CA SER A 265 -14.68 -6.62 3.48
C SER A 265 -13.88 -6.02 4.63
N ASP A 266 -14.23 -4.80 5.05
CA ASP A 266 -13.60 -4.16 6.21
C ASP A 266 -13.93 -4.85 7.54
N ARG A 267 -15.13 -5.41 7.68
CA ARG A 267 -15.60 -6.18 8.85
C ARG A 267 -16.47 -7.36 8.43
N PRO A 268 -16.73 -8.34 9.33
CA PRO A 268 -17.64 -9.44 9.03
C PRO A 268 -19.01 -8.92 8.60
N ASP A 269 -19.58 -9.55 7.58
CA ASP A 269 -20.89 -9.27 7.00
C ASP A 269 -21.02 -7.94 6.22
N ASP A 270 -19.97 -7.11 6.17
CA ASP A 270 -19.92 -5.90 5.33
C ASP A 270 -19.67 -6.25 3.84
N ALA A 271 -19.87 -5.27 2.94
CA ALA A 271 -19.66 -5.47 1.50
C ALA A 271 -18.18 -5.62 1.15
N VAL A 272 -17.85 -6.55 0.25
CA VAL A 272 -16.46 -6.80 -0.17
C VAL A 272 -16.00 -5.81 -1.24
N ASP A 273 -14.73 -5.42 -1.17
CA ASP A 273 -14.07 -4.60 -2.19
C ASP A 273 -12.64 -5.09 -2.46
N VAL A 274 -12.03 -4.64 -3.56
CA VAL A 274 -10.68 -5.05 -3.95
C VAL A 274 -9.61 -4.50 -2.99
N PHE A 275 -9.86 -3.36 -2.35
CA PHE A 275 -8.95 -2.72 -1.40
C PHE A 275 -8.77 -3.57 -0.14
N HIS A 276 -9.86 -3.94 0.53
CA HIS A 276 -9.85 -4.81 1.69
C HIS A 276 -9.48 -6.25 1.33
N THR A 277 -9.82 -6.72 0.13
CA THR A 277 -9.31 -8.00 -0.39
C THR A 277 -7.78 -8.01 -0.42
N TYR A 278 -7.15 -6.98 -0.95
CA TYR A 278 -5.70 -6.87 -0.96
C TYR A 278 -5.11 -6.79 0.44
N PHE A 279 -5.55 -5.86 1.27
CA PHE A 279 -4.96 -5.69 2.60
C PHE A 279 -5.25 -6.86 3.56
N GLY A 280 -6.36 -7.57 3.37
CA GLY A 280 -6.62 -8.82 4.07
C GLY A 280 -5.66 -9.93 3.66
N VAL A 281 -5.49 -10.18 2.35
CA VAL A 281 -4.57 -11.21 1.84
C VAL A 281 -3.11 -10.85 2.17
N ALA A 282 -2.72 -9.59 2.02
CA ALA A 282 -1.39 -9.10 2.37
C ALA A 282 -1.13 -9.20 3.89
N GLY A 283 -2.14 -8.88 4.73
CA GLY A 283 -2.07 -9.08 6.17
C GLY A 283 -1.87 -10.55 6.54
N LEU A 284 -2.59 -11.47 5.90
CA LEU A 284 -2.37 -12.92 6.09
C LEU A 284 -0.99 -13.37 5.62
N SER A 285 -0.45 -12.80 4.54
CA SER A 285 0.92 -13.05 4.09
C SER A 285 1.95 -12.61 5.13
N LEU A 286 1.79 -11.41 5.72
CA LEU A 286 2.64 -10.93 6.82
C LEU A 286 2.54 -11.77 8.10
N LEU A 287 1.43 -12.49 8.29
CA LEU A 287 1.24 -13.47 9.37
C LEU A 287 1.77 -14.87 9.02
N GLU A 288 2.43 -15.03 7.87
CA GLU A 288 2.97 -16.31 7.37
C GLU A 288 1.88 -17.38 7.20
N TYR A 289 0.67 -16.97 6.83
CA TYR A 289 -0.41 -17.91 6.54
C TYR A 289 -0.03 -18.82 5.37
N SER A 290 -0.22 -20.13 5.55
CA SER A 290 0.23 -21.16 4.61
C SER A 290 -0.31 -20.94 3.20
N GLY A 291 0.56 -21.14 2.19
CA GLY A 291 0.21 -21.07 0.78
C GLY A 291 0.25 -19.66 0.16
N LEU A 292 0.57 -18.63 0.95
CA LEU A 292 0.73 -17.27 0.45
C LEU A 292 2.21 -16.95 0.18
N LYS A 293 2.49 -16.23 -0.90
CA LYS A 293 3.85 -15.68 -1.11
C LYS A 293 4.14 -14.58 -0.09
N PRO A 294 5.39 -14.46 0.39
CA PRO A 294 5.77 -13.40 1.31
C PRO A 294 5.75 -12.03 0.62
N ILE A 295 5.31 -11.02 1.37
CA ILE A 295 5.25 -9.62 0.95
C ILE A 295 6.18 -8.75 1.81
N ASP A 296 6.84 -7.78 1.17
CA ASP A 296 7.71 -6.83 1.85
C ASP A 296 6.88 -5.76 2.61
N PRO A 297 7.10 -5.57 3.92
CA PRO A 297 6.27 -4.70 4.75
C PRO A 297 6.51 -3.20 4.49
N ALA A 298 7.60 -2.81 3.83
CA ALA A 298 7.90 -1.41 3.53
C ALA A 298 7.46 -1.03 2.11
N TYR A 299 7.59 -1.93 1.13
CA TYR A 299 7.27 -1.64 -0.27
C TYR A 299 5.86 -2.05 -0.71
N ALA A 300 5.14 -2.83 0.12
CA ALA A 300 3.84 -3.39 -0.23
C ALA A 300 3.85 -4.19 -1.56
N LEU A 301 4.93 -4.93 -1.79
CA LEU A 301 5.14 -5.77 -2.97
C LEU A 301 5.71 -7.13 -2.57
N PRO A 302 5.45 -8.21 -3.32
CA PRO A 302 6.01 -9.52 -3.04
C PRO A 302 7.54 -9.46 -2.90
N VAL A 303 8.09 -10.19 -1.93
CA VAL A 303 9.55 -10.18 -1.65
C VAL A 303 10.36 -10.58 -2.87
N SER A 304 9.86 -11.49 -3.70
CA SER A 304 10.49 -11.88 -4.97
C SER A 304 10.62 -10.72 -5.96
N VAL A 305 9.65 -9.81 -5.99
CA VAL A 305 9.69 -8.61 -6.85
C VAL A 305 10.74 -7.64 -6.34
N ILE A 306 10.79 -7.39 -5.03
CA ILE A 306 11.78 -6.49 -4.42
C ILE A 306 13.20 -7.01 -4.60
N ASN A 307 13.42 -8.31 -4.41
CA ASN A 307 14.73 -8.93 -4.66
C ASN A 307 15.21 -8.70 -6.10
N LYS A 308 14.30 -8.77 -7.07
CA LYS A 308 14.61 -8.53 -8.47
C LYS A 308 14.89 -7.06 -8.76
N VAL A 309 13.99 -6.17 -8.33
CA VAL A 309 14.05 -4.73 -8.62
C VAL A 309 15.19 -4.05 -7.87
N ILE A 310 15.38 -4.34 -6.58
CA ILE A 310 16.34 -3.64 -5.72
C ILE A 310 17.67 -4.40 -5.64
N LEU A 311 17.64 -5.72 -5.43
CA LEU A 311 18.86 -6.51 -5.23
C LEU A 311 19.46 -7.06 -6.52
N GLY A 312 18.73 -6.99 -7.65
CA GLY A 312 19.16 -7.58 -8.93
C GLY A 312 19.31 -9.10 -8.87
N LYS A 313 18.57 -9.77 -7.98
CA LYS A 313 18.62 -11.21 -7.73
C LYS A 313 17.39 -11.92 -8.27
#